data_AF-A0A3C1EQS4-F1
#
_entry.id   AF-A0A3C1EQS4-F1
#
_cell.length_a   1.000
_cell.length_b   1.000
_cell.length_c   1.000
_cell.angle_alpha   90.00
_cell.angle_beta   90.00
_cell.angle_gamma   90.00
#
_symmetry.space_group_name_H-M   'P 1'
#
loop_
_entity.id
_entity.type
_entity.pdbx_description
1 polymer ?
#
loop_
_entity_poly.entity_id
_entity_poly.type
_entity_poly.pdbx_seq_one_letter_code
_entity_poly.pdbx_strand_id
1 'polypeptide(L)'
;MRVLENLSKEELVRHIAQMNADMLGLQARLRQATDQSDWVAEAMKARTRVLNERVKELNCICQVIRIFRDPDLRFGQRVGKIVDLLPRAWQYPDLACARAVVDAQEFRTHQFRETPWTQREQILVKGYPRGCVEVCYLQERPAADEGPFLREERMLLRVIAECLGAICETDRLP
;
A
#
# COMPACT_ATOMS: atom_id res chain seq x y z
N MET A 1 15.99 20.62 -58.99
CA MET A 1 16.89 21.39 -58.11
C MET A 1 17.05 22.82 -58.67
N ARG A 2 15.98 23.63 -58.68
CA ARG A 2 15.98 25.06 -59.08
C ARG A 2 14.71 25.73 -58.54
N VAL A 3 14.68 26.05 -57.25
CA VAL A 3 13.62 26.91 -56.67
C VAL A 3 14.21 27.98 -55.74
N LEU A 4 15.52 27.96 -55.45
CA LEU A 4 16.13 28.85 -54.46
C LEU A 4 16.92 30.04 -55.04
N GLU A 5 16.89 30.27 -56.35
CA GLU A 5 17.84 31.22 -56.98
C GLU A 5 17.35 32.65 -57.21
N ASN A 6 16.16 33.08 -56.74
CA ASN A 6 15.77 34.50 -56.82
C ASN A 6 14.74 34.89 -55.75
N LEU A 7 15.12 34.85 -54.46
CA LEU A 7 14.34 35.50 -53.40
C LEU A 7 15.03 36.80 -53.02
N SER A 8 14.29 37.90 -52.96
CA SER A 8 14.81 39.16 -52.45
C SER A 8 15.21 39.00 -50.97
N LYS A 9 16.15 39.83 -50.50
CA LYS A 9 16.55 39.84 -49.08
C LYS A 9 15.35 39.99 -48.14
N GLU A 10 14.33 40.73 -48.57
CA GLU A 10 13.09 40.97 -47.82
C GLU A 10 12.16 39.75 -47.78
N GLU A 11 12.15 38.94 -48.84
CA GLU A 11 11.41 37.66 -48.87
C GLU A 11 12.05 36.62 -47.96
N LEU A 12 13.38 36.54 -47.94
CA LEU A 12 14.13 35.68 -47.02
C LEU A 12 13.85 36.05 -45.55
N VAL A 13 13.88 37.33 -45.21
CA VAL A 13 13.59 37.81 -43.85
C VAL A 13 12.15 37.47 -43.43
N ARG A 14 11.17 37.64 -44.33
CA ARG A 14 9.78 37.26 -44.06
C ARG A 14 9.63 35.75 -43.85
N HIS A 15 10.31 34.92 -44.65
CA HIS A 15 10.24 33.47 -44.51
C HIS A 15 10.87 32.98 -43.19
N ILE A 16 12.01 33.55 -42.81
CA ILE A 16 12.65 33.26 -41.51
C ILE A 16 11.74 33.69 -40.35
N ALA A 17 11.11 34.86 -40.44
CA ALA A 17 10.17 35.32 -39.42
C ALA A 17 8.96 34.37 -39.28
N GLN A 18 8.41 33.90 -40.41
CA GLN A 18 7.32 32.93 -40.42
C GLN A 18 7.76 31.59 -39.81
N MET A 19 8.91 31.06 -40.23
CA MET A 19 9.46 29.82 -39.67
C MET A 19 9.72 29.91 -38.17
N ASN A 20 10.20 31.06 -37.68
CA ASN A 20 10.40 31.29 -36.24
C ASN A 20 9.06 31.29 -35.48
N ALA A 21 8.03 31.92 -36.04
CA ALA A 21 6.68 31.91 -35.45
C ALA A 21 6.09 30.49 -35.40
N ASP A 22 6.22 29.72 -36.49
CA ASP A 22 5.77 28.33 -36.57
C ASP A 22 6.53 27.45 -35.56
N MET A 23 7.85 27.62 -35.45
CA MET A 23 8.69 26.89 -34.50
C MET A 23 8.28 27.16 -33.05
N LEU A 24 8.02 28.41 -32.69
CA LEU A 24 7.50 28.77 -31.35
C LEU A 24 6.14 28.11 -31.09
N GLY A 25 5.26 28.08 -32.09
CA GLY A 25 3.97 27.39 -31.99
C GLY A 25 4.12 25.88 -31.76
N LEU A 26 5.06 25.23 -32.46
CA LEU A 26 5.37 23.81 -32.27
C LEU A 26 5.99 23.53 -30.91
N GLN A 27 6.91 24.38 -30.43
CA GLN A 27 7.50 24.26 -29.09
C GLN A 27 6.44 24.36 -27.99
N ALA A 28 5.49 25.29 -28.11
CA ALA A 28 4.40 25.42 -27.15
C ALA A 28 3.51 24.17 -27.11
N ARG A 29 3.15 23.61 -28.28
CA ARG A 29 2.36 22.37 -28.37
C ARG A 29 3.12 21.16 -27.82
N LEU A 30 4.43 21.06 -28.10
CA LEU A 30 5.26 19.99 -27.59
C LEU A 30 5.32 20.03 -26.05
N ARG A 31 5.56 21.22 -25.48
CA ARG A 31 5.56 21.41 -24.02
C ARG A 31 4.20 21.06 -23.40
N GLN A 32 3.11 21.51 -24.02
CA GLN A 32 1.77 21.16 -23.56
C GLN A 32 1.55 19.64 -23.60
N ALA A 33 1.98 18.96 -24.66
CA ALA A 33 1.85 17.51 -24.80
C ALA A 33 2.73 16.72 -23.82
N THR A 34 3.93 17.19 -23.51
CA THR A 34 4.80 16.58 -22.48
C THR A 34 4.21 16.75 -21.10
N ASP A 35 3.78 17.97 -20.74
CA ASP A 35 3.10 18.24 -19.47
C ASP A 35 1.83 17.38 -19.36
N GLN A 36 1.13 17.19 -20.49
CA GLN A 36 -0.04 16.32 -20.57
C GLN A 36 0.31 14.85 -20.31
N SER A 37 1.42 14.38 -20.85
CA SER A 37 1.86 12.99 -20.66
C SER A 37 2.32 12.73 -19.23
N ASP A 38 3.01 13.70 -18.62
CA ASP A 38 3.53 13.60 -17.26
C ASP A 38 2.40 13.53 -16.22
N TRP A 39 1.34 14.34 -16.34
CA TRP A 39 0.22 14.24 -15.39
C TRP A 39 -0.53 12.91 -15.54
N VAL A 40 -0.69 12.39 -16.77
CA VAL A 40 -1.34 11.09 -16.98
C VAL A 40 -0.50 10.00 -16.34
N ALA A 41 0.82 10.02 -16.52
CA ALA A 41 1.73 9.05 -15.93
C ALA A 41 1.66 9.08 -14.40
N GLU A 42 1.67 10.26 -13.79
CA GLU A 42 1.61 10.39 -12.33
C GLU A 42 0.24 9.96 -11.78
N ALA A 43 -0.86 10.36 -12.43
CA ALA A 43 -2.21 9.94 -12.06
C ALA A 43 -2.39 8.41 -12.20
N MET A 44 -1.84 7.81 -13.25
CA MET A 44 -1.86 6.37 -13.46
C MET A 44 -1.06 5.65 -12.37
N LYS A 45 0.14 6.14 -12.05
CA LYS A 45 0.99 5.58 -10.99
C LYS A 45 0.31 5.66 -9.61
N ALA A 46 -0.30 6.79 -9.28
CA ALA A 46 -1.06 6.95 -8.04
C ALA A 46 -2.22 5.94 -7.96
N ARG A 47 -2.95 5.75 -9.07
CA ARG A 47 -4.08 4.80 -9.13
C ARG A 47 -3.62 3.35 -9.03
N THR A 48 -2.51 2.99 -9.68
CA THR A 48 -1.88 1.68 -9.57
C THR A 48 -1.43 1.40 -8.14
N ARG A 49 -0.88 2.40 -7.44
CA ARG A 49 -0.51 2.26 -6.02
C ARG A 49 -1.72 1.92 -5.15
N VAL A 50 -2.82 2.67 -5.28
CA VAL A 50 -4.07 2.39 -4.56
C VAL A 50 -4.59 0.99 -4.84
N LEU A 51 -4.58 0.56 -6.11
CA LEU A 51 -5.04 -0.77 -6.48
C LEU A 51 -4.16 -1.88 -5.87
N ASN A 52 -2.85 -1.69 -5.86
CA ASN A 52 -1.91 -2.65 -5.27
C ASN A 52 -2.13 -2.81 -3.77
N GLU A 53 -2.38 -1.73 -3.03
CA GLU A 53 -2.70 -1.83 -1.59
C GLU A 53 -4.02 -2.61 -1.36
N ARG A 54 -5.06 -2.36 -2.18
CA ARG A 54 -6.29 -3.16 -2.12
C ARG A 54 -6.08 -4.64 -2.40
N VAL A 55 -5.23 -4.97 -3.37
CA VAL A 55 -4.87 -6.35 -3.68
C VAL A 55 -4.16 -7.00 -2.48
N LYS A 56 -3.24 -6.29 -1.81
CA LYS A 56 -2.57 -6.80 -0.59
C LYS A 56 -3.56 -7.06 0.54
N GLU A 57 -4.45 -6.11 0.82
CA GLU A 57 -5.49 -6.23 1.86
C GLU A 57 -6.38 -7.45 1.59
N LEU A 58 -6.94 -7.56 0.37
CA LEU A 58 -7.81 -8.65 -0.02
C LEU A 58 -7.10 -10.00 0.03
N ASN A 59 -5.84 -10.06 -0.40
CA ASN A 59 -5.03 -11.28 -0.31
C ASN A 59 -4.76 -11.69 1.14
N CYS A 60 -4.55 -10.74 2.04
CA CYS A 60 -4.38 -11.00 3.48
C CYS A 60 -5.67 -11.58 4.05
N ILE A 61 -6.81 -10.90 3.85
CA ILE A 61 -8.12 -11.33 4.34
C ILE A 61 -8.48 -12.71 3.80
N CYS A 62 -8.31 -12.96 2.49
CA CYS A 62 -8.58 -14.26 1.90
C CYS A 62 -7.73 -15.38 2.53
N GLN A 63 -6.46 -15.12 2.82
CA GLN A 63 -5.59 -16.11 3.47
C GLN A 63 -5.98 -16.34 4.92
N VAL A 64 -6.37 -15.30 5.65
CA VAL A 64 -6.86 -15.42 7.03
C VAL A 64 -8.14 -16.25 7.08
N ILE A 65 -9.09 -16.02 6.17
CA ILE A 65 -10.31 -16.84 6.04
C ILE A 65 -9.96 -18.31 5.75
N ARG A 66 -8.97 -18.57 4.89
CA ARG A 66 -8.51 -19.94 4.61
C ARG A 66 -7.95 -20.60 5.87
N ILE A 67 -7.11 -19.90 6.64
CA ILE A 67 -6.57 -20.39 7.91
C ILE A 67 -7.68 -20.63 8.93
N PHE A 68 -8.64 -19.70 9.03
CA PHE A 68 -9.78 -19.81 9.92
C PHE A 68 -10.59 -21.10 9.70
N ARG A 69 -10.81 -21.43 8.42
CA ARG A 69 -11.64 -22.57 8.01
C ARG A 69 -10.89 -23.90 7.91
N ASP A 70 -9.60 -23.90 8.14
CA ASP A 70 -8.76 -25.11 8.03
C ASP A 70 -8.97 -26.01 9.26
N PRO A 71 -9.63 -27.18 9.10
CA PRO A 71 -9.95 -28.06 10.22
C PRO A 71 -8.71 -28.76 10.79
N ASP A 72 -7.61 -28.82 10.04
CA ASP A 72 -6.39 -29.51 10.46
C ASP A 72 -5.54 -28.63 11.40
N LEU A 73 -5.86 -27.34 11.51
CA LEU A 73 -5.14 -26.40 12.35
C LEU A 73 -5.80 -26.24 13.72
N ARG A 74 -4.99 -26.46 14.76
CA ARG A 74 -5.32 -26.12 16.15
C ARG A 74 -5.25 -24.60 16.35
N PHE A 75 -5.90 -24.09 17.40
CA PHE A 75 -5.87 -22.67 17.82
C PHE A 75 -4.52 -21.99 17.58
N GLY A 76 -3.46 -22.47 18.24
CA GLY A 76 -2.15 -21.82 18.19
C GLY A 76 -1.51 -21.83 16.81
N GLN A 77 -1.81 -22.84 15.99
CA GLN A 77 -1.33 -22.90 14.60
C GLN A 77 -2.08 -21.88 13.73
N ARG A 78 -3.40 -21.70 13.92
CA ARG A 78 -4.15 -20.66 13.21
C ARG A 78 -3.64 -19.27 13.57
N VAL A 79 -3.54 -18.97 14.87
CA VAL A 79 -3.08 -17.65 15.34
C VAL A 79 -1.65 -17.37 14.87
N GLY A 80 -0.73 -18.33 15.02
CA GLY A 80 0.65 -18.19 14.53
C GLY A 80 0.73 -17.90 13.04
N LYS A 81 0.02 -18.68 12.20
CA LYS A 81 -0.03 -18.43 10.75
C LYS A 81 -0.61 -17.06 10.40
N ILE A 82 -1.65 -16.61 11.12
CA ILE A 82 -2.23 -15.28 10.90
C ILE A 82 -1.20 -14.18 11.23
N VAL A 83 -0.52 -14.28 12.37
CA VAL A 83 0.53 -13.33 12.78
C VAL A 83 1.66 -13.26 11.75
N ASP A 84 2.08 -14.40 11.19
CA ASP A 84 3.13 -14.45 10.16
C ASP A 84 2.72 -13.82 8.82
N LEU A 85 1.42 -13.68 8.56
CA LEU A 85 0.91 -13.04 7.34
C LEU A 85 0.87 -11.51 7.44
N LEU A 86 0.70 -10.94 8.63
CA LEU A 86 0.45 -9.52 8.81
C LEU A 86 1.53 -8.63 8.18
N PRO A 87 2.85 -8.85 8.39
CA PRO A 87 3.88 -8.01 7.79
C PRO A 87 3.73 -7.82 6.28
N ARG A 88 3.33 -8.87 5.55
CA ARG A 88 3.21 -8.86 4.09
C ARG A 88 2.10 -7.95 3.58
N ALA A 89 1.13 -7.62 4.43
CA ALA A 89 -0.01 -6.78 4.09
C ALA A 89 0.23 -5.29 4.41
N TRP A 90 1.34 -4.95 5.07
CA TRP A 90 1.70 -3.57 5.40
C TRP A 90 2.53 -2.92 4.29
N GLN A 91 2.65 -1.59 4.33
CA GLN A 91 3.30 -0.76 3.34
C GLN A 91 4.80 -1.04 3.24
N TYR A 92 5.44 -1.38 4.36
CA TYR A 92 6.85 -1.74 4.44
C TYR A 92 7.03 -3.18 4.99
N PRO A 93 6.76 -4.23 4.20
CA PRO A 93 6.77 -5.61 4.68
C PRO A 93 8.09 -6.05 5.31
N ASP A 94 9.22 -5.65 4.73
CA ASP A 94 10.55 -6.05 5.19
C ASP A 94 10.93 -5.43 6.55
N LEU A 95 10.18 -4.41 6.97
CA LEU A 95 10.39 -3.71 8.24
C LEU A 95 9.26 -3.99 9.23
N ALA A 96 8.19 -4.65 8.79
CA ALA A 96 7.04 -4.95 9.62
C ALA A 96 7.29 -6.25 10.41
N CYS A 97 6.95 -6.23 11.69
CA CYS A 97 6.87 -7.42 12.52
C CYS A 97 5.56 -7.41 13.31
N ALA A 98 5.01 -8.58 13.58
CA ALA A 98 3.73 -8.70 14.27
C ALA A 98 3.80 -9.60 15.49
N ARG A 99 2.90 -9.32 16.44
CA ARG A 99 2.64 -10.13 17.64
C ARG A 99 1.13 -10.21 17.89
N ALA A 100 0.67 -11.34 18.40
CA ALA A 100 -0.61 -11.47 19.05
C ALA A 100 -0.41 -12.11 20.43
N VAL A 101 -1.12 -11.60 21.43
CA VAL A 101 -1.20 -12.21 22.75
C VAL A 101 -2.66 -12.57 22.99
N VAL A 102 -2.94 -13.84 23.26
CA VAL A 102 -4.29 -14.32 23.59
C VAL A 102 -4.18 -15.30 24.74
N ASP A 103 -4.97 -15.12 25.81
CA ASP A 103 -4.97 -16.09 26.93
C ASP A 103 -3.57 -16.35 27.53
N ALA A 104 -2.74 -15.32 27.61
CA ALA A 104 -1.33 -15.38 28.02
C ALA A 104 -0.39 -16.17 27.09
N GLN A 105 -0.87 -16.66 25.94
CA GLN A 105 -0.04 -17.23 24.88
C GLN A 105 0.38 -16.13 23.91
N GLU A 106 1.68 -16.03 23.66
CA GLU A 106 2.28 -15.09 22.71
C GLU A 106 2.60 -15.80 21.39
N PHE A 107 2.15 -15.20 20.28
CA PHE A 107 2.46 -15.60 18.92
C PHE A 107 3.15 -14.41 18.25
N ARG A 108 4.35 -14.61 17.69
CA ARG A 108 5.12 -13.51 17.12
C ARG A 108 5.94 -13.94 15.93
N THR A 109 6.13 -13.01 15.01
CA THR A 109 7.10 -13.13 13.92
C THR A 109 8.53 -13.21 14.47
N HIS A 110 9.45 -13.84 13.71
CA HIS A 110 10.81 -14.13 14.18
C HIS A 110 11.60 -12.89 14.66
N GLN A 111 11.42 -11.74 14.02
CA GLN A 111 12.15 -10.50 14.31
C GLN A 111 11.32 -9.50 15.14
N PHE A 112 10.30 -9.96 15.85
CA PHE A 112 9.43 -9.06 16.60
C PHE A 112 10.20 -8.29 17.68
N ARG A 113 10.04 -6.96 17.65
CA ARG A 113 10.52 -6.05 18.67
C ARG A 113 9.52 -4.90 18.79
N GLU A 114 9.11 -4.62 20.02
CA GLU A 114 8.25 -3.47 20.29
C GLU A 114 9.03 -2.17 20.01
N THR A 115 8.42 -1.27 19.23
CA THR A 115 8.99 0.02 18.87
C THR A 115 7.96 1.13 19.08
N PRO A 116 8.37 2.42 19.05
CA PRO A 116 7.40 3.52 19.06
C PRO A 116 6.44 3.52 17.86
N TRP A 117 6.82 2.84 16.76
CA TRP A 117 6.04 2.73 15.54
C TRP A 117 5.18 1.47 15.58
N THR A 118 4.15 1.49 16.43
CA THR A 118 3.29 0.33 16.68
C THR A 118 1.81 0.68 16.49
N GLN A 119 1.09 -0.16 15.74
CA GLN A 119 -0.36 -0.25 15.79
C GLN A 119 -0.78 -1.43 16.67
N ARG A 120 -1.78 -1.21 17.51
CA ARG A 120 -2.32 -2.23 18.42
C ARG A 120 -3.84 -2.21 18.42
N GLU A 121 -4.42 -3.40 18.42
CA GLU A 121 -5.87 -3.59 18.47
C GLU A 121 -6.23 -4.68 19.48
N GLN A 122 -7.34 -4.48 20.19
CA GLN A 122 -7.80 -5.43 21.21
C GLN A 122 -8.52 -6.61 20.55
N ILE A 123 -8.22 -7.82 21.03
CA ILE A 123 -8.95 -9.02 20.64
C ILE A 123 -10.10 -9.21 21.63
N LEU A 124 -11.33 -9.07 21.15
CA LEU A 124 -12.55 -9.21 21.95
C LEU A 124 -13.20 -10.57 21.69
N VAL A 125 -13.64 -11.23 22.77
CA VAL A 125 -14.37 -12.50 22.74
C VAL A 125 -15.68 -12.27 23.48
N LYS A 126 -16.83 -12.39 22.80
CA LYS A 126 -18.15 -12.02 23.33
C LYS A 126 -18.17 -10.61 23.97
N GLY A 127 -17.44 -9.67 23.39
CA GLY A 127 -17.32 -8.29 23.88
C GLY A 127 -16.32 -8.06 25.02
N TYR A 128 -15.67 -9.11 25.54
CA TYR A 128 -14.67 -8.98 26.61
C TYR A 128 -13.25 -9.07 26.04
N PRO A 129 -12.31 -8.21 26.50
CA PRO A 129 -10.93 -8.27 26.07
C PRO A 129 -10.28 -9.57 26.50
N ARG A 130 -9.69 -10.29 25.54
CA ARG A 130 -8.98 -11.56 25.78
C ARG A 130 -7.51 -11.52 25.36
N GLY A 131 -7.10 -10.42 24.74
CA GLY A 131 -5.79 -10.30 24.14
C GLY A 131 -5.64 -9.03 23.32
N CYS A 132 -4.56 -9.00 22.54
CA CYS A 132 -4.32 -7.96 21.54
C CYS A 132 -3.52 -8.51 20.37
N VAL A 133 -3.63 -7.84 19.24
CA VAL A 133 -2.78 -8.01 18.07
C VAL A 133 -2.08 -6.69 17.78
N GLU A 134 -0.83 -6.75 17.36
CA GLU A 134 -0.02 -5.58 17.08
C GLU A 134 0.92 -5.81 15.90
N VAL A 135 1.18 -4.72 15.18
CA VAL A 135 2.15 -4.64 14.09
C VAL A 135 3.07 -3.46 14.37
N CYS A 136 4.38 -3.70 14.30
CA CYS A 136 5.41 -2.70 14.55
C CYS A 136 6.27 -2.55 13.30
N TYR A 137 6.75 -1.34 13.02
CA TYR A 137 7.90 -1.15 12.14
C TYR A 137 9.19 -1.16 12.94
N LEU A 138 10.24 -1.81 12.44
CA LEU A 138 11.53 -1.92 13.12
C LEU A 138 12.39 -0.66 13.05
N GLN A 139 12.03 0.27 12.15
CA GLN A 139 12.74 1.53 11.87
C GLN A 139 11.73 2.64 11.58
N GLU A 140 12.13 3.89 11.79
CA GLU A 140 11.32 5.06 11.46
C GLU A 140 10.98 5.08 9.97
N ARG A 141 9.75 5.49 9.65
CA ARG A 141 9.23 5.67 8.30
C ARG A 141 8.50 7.01 8.21
N PRO A 142 8.34 7.58 7.00
CA PRO A 142 7.58 8.81 6.82
C PRO A 142 6.19 8.72 7.43
N ALA A 143 5.73 9.83 8.01
CA ALA A 143 4.39 9.90 8.57
C ALA A 143 3.32 9.73 7.47
N ALA A 144 2.25 9.05 7.83
CA ALA A 144 1.05 8.79 7.05
C ALA A 144 -0.18 9.16 7.91
N ASP A 145 -1.10 8.24 8.17
CA ASP A 145 -2.36 8.52 8.87
C ASP A 145 -2.27 8.27 10.39
N GLU A 146 -1.62 7.19 10.82
CA GLU A 146 -1.39 6.83 12.23
C GLU A 146 0.11 6.60 12.44
N GLY A 147 0.87 7.67 12.73
CA GLY A 147 2.32 7.59 12.67
C GLY A 147 2.78 7.20 11.26
N PRO A 148 3.58 6.16 11.06
CA PRO A 148 3.98 5.69 9.73
C PRO A 148 2.97 4.77 9.03
N PHE A 149 1.80 4.54 9.62
CA PHE A 149 0.82 3.58 9.11
C PHE A 149 -0.31 4.25 8.32
N LEU A 150 -0.83 3.55 7.31
CA LEU A 150 -1.97 3.97 6.51
C LEU A 150 -3.29 3.69 7.25
N ARG A 151 -4.32 4.48 6.95
CA ARG A 151 -5.69 4.26 7.48
C ARG A 151 -6.20 2.86 7.13
N GLU A 152 -5.89 2.38 5.93
CA GLU A 152 -6.24 1.04 5.46
C GLU A 152 -5.61 -0.07 6.31
N GLU A 153 -4.36 0.10 6.74
CA GLU A 153 -3.68 -0.85 7.63
C GLU A 153 -4.35 -0.92 8.99
N ARG A 154 -4.80 0.24 9.52
CA ARG A 154 -5.58 0.26 10.76
C ARG A 154 -6.90 -0.50 10.63
N MET A 155 -7.60 -0.34 9.51
CA MET A 155 -8.84 -1.07 9.23
C MET A 155 -8.57 -2.56 9.09
N LEU A 156 -7.49 -2.96 8.41
CA LEU A 156 -7.11 -4.36 8.30
C LEU A 156 -6.81 -4.96 9.69
N LEU A 157 -6.03 -4.29 10.54
CA LEU A 157 -5.72 -4.77 11.89
C LEU A 157 -6.98 -5.00 12.75
N ARG A 158 -8.00 -4.14 12.60
CA ARG A 158 -9.32 -4.32 13.25
C ARG A 158 -10.02 -5.59 12.79
N VAL A 159 -10.11 -5.80 11.47
CA VAL A 159 -10.71 -7.02 10.91
C VAL A 159 -9.97 -8.27 11.38
N ILE A 160 -8.64 -8.21 11.48
CA ILE A 160 -7.83 -9.31 12.00
C ILE A 160 -8.12 -9.57 13.48
N ALA A 161 -8.23 -8.53 14.31
CA ALA A 161 -8.55 -8.66 15.72
C ALA A 161 -9.93 -9.31 15.93
N GLU A 162 -10.92 -8.92 15.13
CA GLU A 162 -12.25 -9.56 15.11
C GLU A 162 -12.17 -11.03 14.70
N CYS A 163 -11.41 -11.36 13.65
CA CYS A 163 -11.19 -12.74 13.22
C CYS A 163 -10.53 -13.59 14.30
N LEU A 164 -9.50 -13.06 14.98
CA LEU A 164 -8.84 -13.74 16.09
C LEU A 164 -9.83 -13.97 17.25
N GLY A 165 -10.70 -13.00 17.54
CA GLY A 165 -11.79 -13.15 18.52
C GLY A 165 -12.71 -14.33 18.18
N ALA A 166 -13.17 -14.41 16.93
CA ALA A 166 -14.01 -15.50 16.45
C ALA A 166 -13.31 -16.88 16.51
N ILE A 167 -12.00 -16.95 16.27
CA ILE A 167 -11.21 -18.19 16.42
C ILE A 167 -11.24 -18.65 17.88
N CYS A 168 -11.09 -17.72 18.83
CA CYS A 168 -11.13 -18.02 20.26
C CYS A 168 -12.49 -18.56 20.73
N GLU A 169 -13.59 -18.12 20.10
CA GLU A 169 -14.94 -18.61 20.40
C GLU A 169 -15.14 -20.05 19.92
N THR A 170 -14.60 -20.35 18.74
CA THR A 170 -14.80 -21.65 18.08
C THR A 170 -13.99 -22.77 18.72
N ASP A 171 -12.73 -22.51 19.09
CA ASP A 171 -11.87 -23.52 19.75
C ASP A 171 -12.24 -23.79 21.23
N ARG A 172 -13.23 -23.05 21.77
CA ARG A 172 -13.78 -23.25 23.14
C ARG A 172 -15.15 -23.93 23.18
N LEU A 173 -15.71 -24.31 22.04
CA LEU A 173 -16.91 -25.15 22.01
C LEU A 173 -16.49 -26.61 22.29
N PRO A 174 -16.99 -27.24 23.37
CA PRO A 174 -16.72 -28.64 23.68
C PRO A 174 -17.37 -29.59 22.67
#